data_AF-A0A973D058-F1
#
_entry.id   AF-A0A973D058-F1
#
_cell.length_a   1.000
_cell.length_b   1.000
_cell.length_c   1.000
_cell.angle_alpha   90.00
_cell.angle_beta   90.00
_cell.angle_gamma   90.00
#
_symmetry.space_group_name_H-M   'P 1'
#
loop_
_entity.id
_entity.type
_entity.pdbx_description
1 polymer ?
#
loop_
_entity_poly.entity_id
_entity_poly.type
_entity_poly.pdbx_seq_one_letter_code
_entity_poly.pdbx_strand_id
1 'polypeptide(L)' 'MSELVSSGLELMAFGMGTVFSFLVLLIFATSLMSKIVNKFNPEPVVVPQVAVTAPTQGVDPQLLNVLAAAVKEHRARQK' A
#
# COMPACT_ATOMS: atom_id res chain seq x y z
N MET A 1 36.96 -33.40 28.24
CA MET A 1 36.81 -32.18 27.40
C MET A 1 35.69 -32.35 26.38
N SER A 2 35.63 -33.46 25.64
CA SER A 2 34.52 -33.78 24.72
C SER A 2 33.13 -33.73 25.36
N GLU A 3 32.95 -34.32 26.55
CA GLU A 3 31.68 -34.35 27.30
C GLU A 3 31.12 -32.95 27.68
N LEU A 4 32.00 -32.02 28.05
CA LEU A 4 31.58 -30.64 28.38
C LEU A 4 31.15 -29.88 27.14
N VAL A 5 31.81 -30.12 26.00
CA VAL A 5 31.48 -29.50 24.72
C VAL A 5 30.18 -30.08 24.16
N SER A 6 29.95 -31.40 24.26
CA SER A 6 28.68 -32.03 23.85
C SER A 6 27.51 -31.53 24.71
N SER A 7 27.67 -31.50 26.03
CA SER A 7 26.65 -30.98 26.95
C SER A 7 26.35 -29.50 26.70
N GLY A 8 27.38 -28.70 26.42
CA GLY A 8 27.22 -27.29 26.06
C GLY A 8 26.47 -27.11 24.73
N LEU A 9 26.75 -27.96 23.74
CA LEU A 9 26.08 -27.93 22.44
C LEU A 9 24.59 -28.33 22.56
N GLU A 10 24.28 -29.34 23.37
CA GLU A 10 22.90 -29.73 23.68
C GLU A 10 22.13 -28.59 24.37
N LEU A 11 22.74 -27.95 25.37
CA LEU A 11 22.15 -26.81 26.06
C LEU A 11 21.89 -25.63 25.11
N MET A 12 22.85 -25.36 24.21
CA MET A 12 22.73 -24.29 23.23
C MET A 12 21.63 -24.58 22.21
N ALA A 13 21.56 -25.82 21.71
CA ALA A 13 20.51 -26.26 20.80
C ALA A 13 19.12 -26.16 21.46
N PHE A 14 19.01 -26.56 22.73
CA PHE A 14 17.76 -26.49 23.49
C PHE A 14 17.33 -25.05 23.78
N GLY A 15 18.26 -24.21 24.23
CA GLY A 15 18.01 -22.80 24.53
C GLY A 15 17.65 -22.01 23.26
N MET A 16 18.47 -22.15 22.21
CA MET A 16 18.24 -21.48 20.92
C MET A 16 16.95 -22.00 20.26
N GLY A 17 16.68 -23.31 20.32
CA GLY A 17 15.47 -23.91 19.79
C GLY A 17 14.21 -23.40 20.49
N THR A 18 14.21 -23.34 21.83
CA THR A 18 13.07 -22.84 22.61
C THR A 18 12.79 -21.37 22.30
N VAL A 19 13.83 -20.53 22.25
CA VAL A 19 13.69 -19.11 21.88
C VAL A 19 13.18 -18.97 20.45
N PHE A 20 13.73 -19.73 19.50
CA PHE A 20 13.27 -19.73 18.12
C PHE A 20 11.80 -20.13 18.00
N SER A 21 11.38 -21.23 18.64
CA SER A 21 9.98 -21.65 18.67
C SER A 21 9.06 -20.59 19.29
N PHE A 22 9.50 -19.93 20.35
CA PHE A 22 8.75 -18.84 20.98
C PHE A 22 8.60 -17.64 20.05
N LEU A 23 9.67 -17.21 19.38
CA LEU A 23 9.62 -16.13 18.40
C LEU A 23 8.73 -16.47 17.21
N VAL A 24 8.81 -17.69 16.68
CA VAL A 24 7.91 -18.17 15.62
C VAL A 24 6.45 -18.07 16.08
N LEU A 25 6.15 -18.53 17.30
CA LEU A 25 4.81 -18.44 17.88
C LEU A 25 4.35 -16.98 17.98
N LEU A 26 5.22 -16.07 18.44
CA LEU A 26 4.93 -14.63 18.48
C LEU A 26 4.67 -14.04 17.09
N ILE A 27 5.44 -14.43 16.06
CA ILE A 27 5.22 -14.00 14.67
C ILE A 27 3.84 -14.45 14.18
N PHE A 28 3.43 -15.68 14.50
CA PHE A 28 2.08 -16.15 14.17
C PHE A 28 1.00 -15.37 14.91
N ALA A 29 1.21 -15.09 16.21
CA ALA A 29 0.26 -14.32 17.01
C ALA A 29 0.10 -12.88 16.49
N THR A 30 1.19 -12.19 16.17
CA THR A 30 1.15 -10.85 15.59
C THR A 30 0.56 -10.84 14.19
N SER A 31 0.84 -11.87 13.37
CA SER A 31 0.24 -12.04 12.05
C SER A 31 -1.27 -12.28 12.14
N LEU A 32 -1.72 -13.07 13.12
CA LEU A 32 -3.14 -13.28 13.39
C LEU A 32 -3.81 -11.98 13.84
N MET A 33 -3.18 -11.24 14.74
CA MET A 33 -3.65 -9.92 15.15
C MET A 33 -3.76 -8.99 13.95
N SER A 34 -2.74 -8.94 13.07
CA SER A 34 -2.77 -8.13 11.84
C SER A 34 -3.93 -8.53 10.92
N LYS A 35 -4.17 -9.82 10.72
CA LYS A 35 -5.32 -10.33 9.94
C LYS A 35 -6.67 -9.98 10.55
N ILE A 36 -6.79 -10.12 11.87
CA ILE A 36 -8.00 -9.77 12.62
C ILE A 36 -8.27 -8.27 12.46
N VAL A 37 -7.27 -7.43 12.74
CA VAL A 37 -7.39 -5.98 12.61
C VAL A 37 -7.80 -5.58 11.20
N ASN A 38 -7.15 -6.10 10.15
CA ASN A 38 -7.49 -5.77 8.77
C ASN A 38 -8.88 -6.29 8.34
N LYS A 39 -9.37 -7.36 8.98
CA LYS A 39 -10.72 -7.90 8.72
C LYS A 39 -11.82 -7.10 9.43
N PHE A 40 -11.59 -6.64 10.67
CA PHE A 40 -12.61 -5.92 11.46
C PHE A 40 -12.55 -4.41 11.26
N ASN A 41 -11.37 -3.85 11.05
CA ASN A 41 -11.11 -2.48 10.64
C ASN A 41 -10.32 -2.52 9.32
N PRO A 42 -10.97 -2.83 8.19
CA PRO A 42 -10.34 -2.62 6.90
C PRO A 42 -9.96 -1.15 6.83
N GLU A 43 -8.67 -0.87 6.96
CA GLU A 43 -8.13 0.45 6.66
C GLU A 43 -8.58 0.73 5.23
N PRO A 44 -9.23 1.86 4.94
CA PRO A 44 -9.57 2.20 3.58
C PRO A 44 -8.26 2.13 2.82
N VAL A 45 -8.13 1.14 1.92
CA VAL A 45 -7.01 1.09 1.01
C VAL A 45 -7.02 2.45 0.36
N VAL A 46 -6.06 3.30 0.73
CA VAL A 46 -5.71 4.45 -0.07
C VAL A 46 -5.15 3.79 -1.32
N VAL A 47 -6.05 3.39 -2.20
CA VAL A 47 -5.73 3.17 -3.59
C VAL A 47 -4.94 4.42 -3.91
N PRO A 48 -3.65 4.31 -4.29
CA PRO A 48 -3.03 5.39 -5.01
C PRO A 48 -4.09 5.70 -6.06
N GLN A 49 -4.69 6.88 -6.01
CA GLN A 49 -5.56 7.30 -7.10
C GLN A 49 -4.63 7.16 -8.29
N VAL A 50 -4.75 6.06 -9.03
CA VAL A 50 -4.47 6.07 -10.45
C VAL A 50 -5.24 7.29 -10.83
N ALA A 51 -4.52 8.37 -11.14
CA ALA A 51 -5.12 9.61 -11.54
C ALA A 51 -6.09 9.16 -12.63
N VAL A 52 -7.37 9.11 -12.28
CA VAL A 52 -8.41 8.87 -13.24
C VAL A 52 -8.26 10.15 -14.03
N THR A 53 -7.57 10.06 -15.16
CA THR A 53 -7.75 11.01 -16.24
C THR A 53 -9.26 11.08 -16.32
N ALA A 54 -9.80 12.20 -15.83
CA ALA A 54 -11.23 12.44 -15.84
C ALA A 54 -11.71 11.99 -17.22
N PRO A 55 -12.85 11.29 -17.34
CA PRO A 55 -13.37 11.01 -18.67
C PRO A 55 -13.35 12.36 -19.37
N THR A 56 -12.55 12.46 -20.43
CA THR A 56 -12.60 13.61 -21.32
C THR A 56 -14.01 13.51 -21.87
N GLN A 57 -14.96 14.13 -21.15
CA GLN A 57 -16.31 14.36 -21.61
C GLN A 57 -16.06 14.97 -22.98
N GLY A 58 -16.33 14.17 -24.02
CA GLY A 58 -15.96 14.48 -25.38
C GLY A 58 -16.34 15.92 -25.60
N VAL A 59 -15.34 16.75 -25.92
CA VAL A 59 -15.47 18.21 -25.82
C VAL A 59 -16.77 18.61 -26.48
N ASP A 60 -17.69 19.15 -25.69
CA ASP A 60 -19.04 19.43 -26.16
C ASP A 60 -18.91 20.33 -27.41
N PRO A 61 -19.40 19.89 -28.58
CA PRO A 61 -19.29 20.67 -29.81
C PRO A 61 -19.91 22.06 -29.65
N GLN A 62 -20.89 22.22 -28.76
CA GLN A 62 -21.46 23.52 -28.42
C GLN A 62 -20.47 24.41 -27.66
N LEU A 63 -19.72 23.85 -26.69
CA LEU A 63 -18.66 24.57 -25.97
C LEU A 63 -17.52 24.99 -26.91
N LEU A 64 -17.12 24.14 -27.86
CA LEU A 64 -16.12 24.48 -28.86
C LEU A 64 -16.56 25.67 -29.74
N ASN A 65 -17.83 25.70 -30.15
CA ASN A 65 -18.35 26.76 -31.01
C ASN A 65 -18.41 28.10 -30.28
N VAL A 66 -18.81 28.09 -28.99
CA VAL A 66 -18.80 29.29 -28.14
C VAL A 66 -17.38 29.79 -27.90
N LEU A 67 -16.42 28.89 -27.61
CA LEU A 67 -15.01 29.28 -27.48
C LEU A 67 -14.46 29.90 -28.77
N ALA A 68 -14.77 29.32 -29.92
CA ALA A 68 -14.32 29.83 -31.22
C ALA A 68 -14.87 31.24 -31.51
N ALA A 69 -16.15 31.49 -31.20
CA ALA A 69 -16.75 32.81 -31.32
C ALA A 69 -16.09 33.82 -30.37
N ALA A 70 -15.88 33.45 -29.11
CA ALA A 70 -15.25 34.30 -28.10
C ALA A 70 -13.81 34.70 -28.49
N VAL A 71 -13.00 33.76 -29.00
CA VAL A 71 -11.63 34.04 -29.44
C VAL A 71 -11.62 34.96 -30.67
N LYS A 72 -12.54 34.74 -31.62
CA LYS A 72 -12.66 35.60 -32.81
C LYS A 72 -13.01 37.04 -32.42
N GLU A 73 -13.94 37.22 -31.48
CA GLU A 73 -14.34 38.54 -31.00
C GLU A 73 -13.22 39.22 -30.23
N HIS A 74 -12.51 38.51 -29.35
CA HIS A 74 -11.33 39.04 -28.65
C HIS A 74 -10.26 39.53 -29.63
N ARG A 75 -9.99 38.75 -30.69
CA ARG A 75 -9.00 39.14 -31.73
C ARG A 75 -9.46 40.33 -32.56
N ALA A 76 -10.74 40.44 -32.85
CA ALA A 76 -11.31 41.59 -33.55
C ALA A 76 -11.26 42.85 -32.68
N ARG A 77 -11.42 42.71 -31.36
CA ARG A 77 -11.36 43.80 -30.37
C ARG A 77 -9.94 44.24 -30.01
N GLN A 78 -8.94 43.39 -30.30
CA GLN A 78 -7.51 43.70 -30.15
C GLN A 78 -6.85 44.21 -31.44
N LYS A 79 -7.63 44.52 -32.47
CA LYS A 79 -7.24 45.35 -33.62
C LYS A 79 -7.94 46.68 -33.55
#